data_AF-A0A971JP19-F1
#
_entry.id   AF-A0A971JP19-F1
#
_cell.length_a   1.000
_cell.length_b   1.000
_cell.length_c   1.000
_cell.angle_alpha   90.00
_cell.angle_beta   90.00
_cell.angle_gamma   90.00
#
_symmetry.space_group_name_H-M   'P 1'
#
loop_
_entity.id
_entity.type
_entity.pdbx_description
1 polymer ?
#
loop_
_entity_poly.entity_id
_entity_poly.type
_entity_poly.pdbx_seq_one_letter_code
_entity_poly.pdbx_strand_id
1 'polypeptide(L)'
;MMVDKDEGSPIGQDPMRLCYVCRMPISVLAIRCRYCGAEVGRPRKEQETYTIADLGGEKVGTYTVSGNVTDALESFMMEERAQLEAEERERLEAERRSITGRLRRLVGNAPEEKPAGTNLDLRMGGLDINAINLSASSHHSTTQRKRSSGEGLGKRILIAAIIIALLLGMYFIADAAWTRIRGQQSVANTEGAFVYPNRALEILADGGGLVAAHEEALLALKQENNETNKAIAREVREKIIADVKARAYANPFDMAQLSGASRDITQIGQRDSDTAIIQLMGTINREVGYFAFILTELDVENGTATFRLNNPALTEKEQQVKVGDLLQQRFRVIEITAGGVVLEDTEPEAGGRQLLSKKMVAVQAY
;
A
#
# COMPACT_ATOMS: atom_id res chain seq x y z
N MET A 1 -33.69 -0.67 39.66
CA MET A 1 -32.24 -0.94 39.61
C MET A 1 -31.96 -1.59 38.27
N MET A 2 -31.66 -0.75 37.28
CA MET A 2 -31.34 -1.16 35.92
C MET A 2 -29.83 -1.34 35.83
N VAL A 3 -29.42 -2.50 35.32
CA VAL A 3 -28.04 -2.83 34.99
C VAL A 3 -27.90 -2.55 33.50
N ASP A 4 -27.35 -1.39 33.15
CA ASP A 4 -26.98 -1.09 31.78
C ASP A 4 -25.65 -1.81 31.48
N LYS A 5 -25.75 -2.89 30.70
CA LYS A 5 -24.66 -3.50 29.96
C LYS A 5 -24.82 -3.06 28.50
N ASP A 6 -24.03 -2.09 28.09
CA ASP A 6 -23.70 -1.87 26.67
C ASP A 6 -22.18 -1.86 26.55
N GLU A 7 -21.61 -3.05 26.40
CA GLU A 7 -20.26 -3.25 25.88
C GLU A 7 -20.34 -3.09 24.35
N GLY A 8 -19.62 -2.09 23.82
CA GLY A 8 -19.48 -1.88 22.40
C GLY A 8 -18.82 -3.09 21.73
N SER A 9 -19.47 -3.61 20.69
CA SER A 9 -18.91 -4.62 19.80
C SER A 9 -17.52 -4.20 19.32
N PRO A 10 -16.51 -5.10 19.33
CA PRO A 10 -15.18 -4.77 18.83
C PRO A 10 -15.28 -4.45 17.34
N ILE A 11 -14.76 -3.30 16.95
CA ILE A 11 -14.54 -2.92 15.55
C ILE A 11 -13.74 -4.05 14.92
N GLY A 12 -14.42 -4.87 14.09
CA GLY A 12 -13.85 -6.05 13.46
C GLY A 12 -12.59 -5.68 12.70
N GLN A 13 -11.48 -6.36 13.00
CA GLN A 13 -10.24 -6.17 12.27
C GLN A 13 -10.45 -6.56 10.81
N ASP A 14 -10.20 -5.63 9.89
CA ASP A 14 -10.26 -5.92 8.46
C ASP A 14 -9.37 -7.12 8.12
N PRO A 15 -9.84 -8.08 7.31
CA PRO A 15 -9.02 -9.22 6.91
C PRO A 15 -7.75 -8.74 6.19
N MET A 16 -6.61 -9.34 6.56
CA MET A 16 -5.27 -8.97 6.10
C MET A 16 -4.74 -10.03 5.12
N ARG A 17 -4.08 -9.59 4.04
CA ARG A 17 -3.33 -10.44 3.09
C ARG A 17 -1.86 -10.03 3.06
N LEU A 18 -0.98 -10.92 2.59
CA LEU A 18 0.44 -10.58 2.43
C LEU A 18 0.68 -9.93 1.07
N CYS A 19 1.50 -8.89 1.03
CA CYS A 19 1.97 -8.32 -0.23
C CYS A 19 2.85 -9.34 -0.98
N TYR A 20 2.62 -9.55 -2.28
CA TYR A 20 3.41 -10.51 -3.08
C TYR A 20 4.89 -10.12 -3.23
N VAL A 21 5.23 -8.84 -3.09
CA VAL A 21 6.60 -8.34 -3.21
C VAL A 21 7.35 -8.40 -1.87
N CYS A 22 6.79 -7.77 -0.83
CA CYS A 22 7.50 -7.59 0.43
C CYS A 22 7.01 -8.51 1.57
N ARG A 23 5.98 -9.33 1.33
CA ARG A 23 5.38 -10.24 2.32
C ARG A 23 4.91 -9.57 3.63
N MET A 24 4.70 -8.26 3.62
CA MET A 24 4.12 -7.54 4.75
C MET A 24 2.59 -7.62 4.73
N PRO A 25 1.93 -7.67 5.90
CA PRO A 25 0.47 -7.73 6.00
C PRO A 25 -0.16 -6.40 5.57
N ILE A 26 -1.00 -6.45 4.56
CA ILE A 26 -1.76 -5.34 4.01
C ILE A 26 -3.26 -5.68 4.07
N SER A 27 -4.14 -4.69 4.18
CA SER A 27 -5.58 -4.98 4.13
C SER A 27 -5.94 -5.64 2.80
N VAL A 28 -6.91 -6.55 2.81
CA VAL A 28 -7.38 -7.23 1.59
C VAL A 28 -7.84 -6.22 0.53
N LEU A 29 -8.44 -5.10 0.97
CA LEU A 29 -8.92 -4.02 0.11
C LEU A 29 -7.81 -3.08 -0.41
N ALA A 30 -6.56 -3.20 0.07
CA ALA A 30 -5.47 -2.35 -0.36
C ALA A 30 -5.10 -2.61 -1.83
N ILE A 31 -5.10 -1.54 -2.63
CA ILE A 31 -4.67 -1.52 -4.05
C ILE A 31 -3.17 -1.25 -4.21
N ARG A 32 -2.52 -0.74 -3.16
CA ARG A 32 -1.08 -0.51 -3.08
C ARG A 32 -0.56 -0.93 -1.73
N CYS A 33 0.62 -1.54 -1.71
CA CYS A 33 1.27 -1.93 -0.47
C CYS A 33 1.79 -0.68 0.25
N ARG A 34 1.39 -0.49 1.50
CA ARG A 34 1.90 0.62 2.34
C ARG A 34 3.41 0.53 2.61
N TYR A 35 3.98 -0.67 2.52
CA TYR A 35 5.38 -0.93 2.85
C TYR A 35 6.30 -0.77 1.64
N CYS A 36 6.01 -1.44 0.51
CA CYS A 36 6.89 -1.41 -0.67
C CYS A 36 6.36 -0.59 -1.86
N GLY A 37 5.16 -0.01 -1.77
CA GLY A 37 4.55 0.79 -2.83
C GLY A 37 4.06 0.01 -4.06
N ALA A 38 4.29 -1.31 -4.11
CA ALA A 38 3.85 -2.15 -5.23
C ALA A 38 2.32 -2.16 -5.36
N GLU A 39 1.83 -2.09 -6.60
CA GLU A 39 0.41 -2.21 -6.92
C GLU A 39 -0.04 -3.66 -6.75
N VAL A 40 -0.76 -3.89 -5.66
CA VAL A 40 -1.36 -5.17 -5.30
C VAL A 40 -2.79 -5.12 -5.84
N GLY A 41 -2.97 -5.57 -7.09
CA GLY A 41 -4.24 -5.45 -7.83
C GLY A 41 -5.49 -5.77 -6.98
N ARG A 42 -6.62 -5.10 -7.29
CA ARG A 42 -7.90 -5.29 -6.58
C ARG A 42 -8.25 -6.78 -6.57
N PRO A 43 -8.44 -7.42 -5.41
CA PRO A 43 -8.94 -8.78 -5.36
C PRO A 43 -10.22 -8.84 -6.19
N ARG A 44 -10.33 -9.81 -7.10
CA ARG A 44 -11.63 -10.12 -7.71
C ARG A 44 -12.55 -10.43 -6.54
N LYS A 45 -13.61 -9.65 -6.36
CA LYS A 45 -14.63 -9.88 -5.33
C LYS A 45 -15.01 -11.35 -5.40
N GLU A 46 -14.55 -12.14 -4.44
CA GLU A 46 -15.21 -13.40 -4.14
C GLU A 46 -16.63 -12.97 -3.78
N GLN A 47 -17.62 -13.53 -4.50
CA GLN A 47 -19.01 -13.30 -4.15
C GLN A 47 -19.15 -13.63 -2.67
N GLU A 48 -19.45 -12.64 -1.85
CA GLU A 48 -19.74 -12.82 -0.43
C GLU A 48 -20.96 -13.75 -0.35
N THR A 49 -20.70 -15.05 -0.20
CA THR A 49 -21.72 -16.03 0.12
C THR A 49 -22.06 -15.80 1.59
N TYR A 50 -23.12 -15.04 1.83
CA TYR A 50 -23.67 -14.85 3.18
C TYR A 50 -23.87 -16.22 3.83
N THR A 51 -23.22 -16.42 4.99
CA THR A 51 -23.43 -17.62 5.76
C THR A 51 -24.75 -17.49 6.54
N ILE A 52 -25.40 -18.62 6.84
CA ILE A 52 -26.69 -18.66 7.56
C ILE A 52 -26.59 -17.94 8.94
N ALA A 53 -25.38 -17.84 9.50
CA ALA A 53 -25.10 -17.08 10.71
C ALA A 53 -25.29 -15.56 10.54
N ASP A 54 -24.88 -15.00 9.40
CA ASP A 54 -24.97 -13.56 9.10
C ASP A 54 -26.40 -13.11 8.80
N LEU A 55 -27.29 -14.06 8.47
CA LEU A 55 -28.72 -13.83 8.26
C LEU A 55 -29.56 -14.01 9.55
N GLY A 56 -28.93 -14.12 10.71
CA GLY A 56 -29.61 -14.11 12.01
C GLY A 56 -29.63 -15.44 12.76
N GLY A 57 -28.80 -16.42 12.36
CA GLY A 57 -28.63 -17.68 13.07
C GLY A 57 -29.84 -18.61 12.96
N GLU A 58 -29.57 -19.91 12.89
CA GLU A 58 -30.61 -20.94 12.83
C GLU A 58 -31.34 -20.98 14.19
N LYS A 59 -32.53 -20.37 14.26
CA LYS A 59 -33.49 -20.73 15.30
C LYS A 59 -33.82 -22.19 15.03
N VAL A 60 -33.33 -23.09 15.88
CA VAL A 60 -33.67 -24.52 15.89
C VAL A 60 -35.16 -24.65 16.23
N GLY A 61 -36.01 -24.33 15.26
CA GLY A 61 -37.36 -24.84 15.17
C GLY A 61 -37.27 -25.97 14.17
N THR A 62 -37.48 -27.19 14.63
CA THR A 62 -37.68 -28.36 13.77
C THR A 62 -38.78 -28.06 12.75
N TYR A 63 -38.39 -27.60 11.57
CA TYR A 63 -39.28 -27.39 10.44
C TYR A 63 -39.58 -28.76 9.86
N THR A 64 -40.66 -29.37 10.32
CA THR A 64 -41.22 -30.55 9.66
C THR A 64 -41.81 -30.07 8.33
N VAL A 65 -41.06 -30.25 7.25
CA VAL A 65 -41.55 -30.03 5.89
C VAL A 65 -42.84 -30.83 5.73
N SER A 66 -43.94 -30.18 5.38
CA SER A 66 -45.22 -30.86 5.18
C SER A 66 -45.08 -31.84 4.01
N GLY A 67 -45.54 -33.08 4.18
CA GLY A 67 -45.34 -34.17 3.20
C GLY A 67 -45.84 -33.84 1.79
N ASN A 68 -46.74 -32.87 1.64
CA ASN A 68 -47.21 -32.43 0.33
C ASN A 68 -46.13 -31.69 -0.49
N VAL A 69 -45.14 -31.07 0.15
CA VAL A 69 -44.05 -30.34 -0.53
C VAL A 69 -42.96 -31.30 -1.00
N THR A 70 -42.70 -32.37 -0.24
CA THR A 70 -41.75 -33.41 -0.66
C THR A 70 -42.28 -34.18 -1.87
N ASP A 71 -43.57 -34.50 -1.90
CA ASP A 71 -44.19 -35.19 -3.05
C ASP A 71 -44.21 -34.30 -4.30
N ALA A 72 -44.41 -32.98 -4.15
CA ALA A 72 -44.36 -32.03 -5.25
C ALA A 72 -42.93 -31.83 -5.81
N LEU A 73 -41.91 -31.91 -4.96
CA LEU A 73 -40.52 -31.85 -5.40
C LEU A 73 -40.07 -33.15 -6.08
N GLU A 74 -40.52 -34.30 -5.58
CA GLU A 74 -40.20 -35.59 -6.18
C GLU A 74 -40.89 -35.76 -7.55
N SER A 75 -42.14 -35.29 -7.69
CA SER A 75 -42.84 -35.29 -8.98
C SER A 75 -42.17 -34.38 -10.00
N PHE A 76 -41.70 -33.19 -9.59
CA PHE A 76 -40.97 -32.28 -10.47
C PHE A 76 -39.63 -32.87 -10.93
N MET A 77 -38.88 -33.51 -10.02
CA MET A 77 -37.62 -34.17 -10.40
C MET A 77 -37.84 -35.38 -11.32
N MET A 78 -38.94 -36.12 -11.15
CA MET A 78 -39.30 -37.19 -12.08
C MET A 78 -39.70 -36.64 -13.45
N GLU A 79 -40.43 -35.52 -13.51
CA GLU A 79 -40.82 -34.88 -14.77
C GLU A 79 -39.61 -34.34 -15.53
N GLU A 80 -38.65 -33.71 -14.84
CA GLU A 80 -37.42 -33.19 -15.45
C GLU A 80 -36.55 -34.33 -16.00
N ARG A 81 -36.41 -35.44 -15.27
CA ARG A 81 -35.72 -36.64 -15.78
C ARG A 81 -36.44 -37.24 -16.99
N ALA A 82 -37.76 -37.29 -16.97
CA ALA A 82 -38.54 -37.77 -18.11
C ALA A 82 -38.38 -36.85 -19.34
N GLN A 83 -38.28 -35.53 -19.14
CA GLN A 83 -38.02 -34.58 -20.23
C GLN A 83 -36.61 -34.75 -20.81
N LEU A 84 -35.60 -34.95 -19.97
CA LEU A 84 -34.23 -35.21 -20.43
C LEU A 84 -34.12 -36.53 -21.20
N GLU A 85 -34.76 -37.60 -20.71
CA GLU A 85 -34.81 -38.88 -21.43
C GLU A 85 -35.59 -38.76 -22.75
N ALA A 86 -36.64 -37.95 -22.80
CA ALA A 86 -37.38 -37.67 -24.02
C ALA A 86 -36.54 -36.87 -25.04
N GLU A 87 -35.82 -35.84 -24.59
CA GLU A 87 -34.91 -35.07 -25.45
C GLU A 87 -33.75 -35.94 -25.96
N GLU A 88 -33.20 -36.82 -25.13
CA GLU A 88 -32.14 -37.74 -25.53
C GLU A 88 -32.64 -38.77 -26.54
N ARG A 89 -33.86 -39.31 -26.35
CA ARG A 89 -34.52 -40.16 -27.36
C ARG A 89 -34.77 -39.40 -28.67
N GLU A 90 -35.22 -38.15 -28.60
CA GLU A 90 -35.44 -37.32 -29.80
C GLU A 90 -34.12 -37.03 -30.53
N ARG A 91 -33.03 -36.77 -29.80
CA ARG A 91 -31.69 -36.63 -30.39
C ARG A 91 -31.22 -37.90 -31.07
N LEU A 92 -31.40 -39.07 -30.44
CA LEU A 92 -31.05 -40.35 -31.03
C LEU A 92 -31.92 -40.68 -32.27
N GLU A 93 -33.20 -40.31 -32.26
CA GLU A 93 -34.07 -40.44 -33.43
C GLU A 93 -33.68 -39.47 -34.56
N ALA A 94 -33.31 -38.23 -34.24
CA ALA A 94 -32.80 -37.26 -35.20
C ALA A 94 -31.48 -37.74 -35.82
N GLU A 95 -30.60 -38.35 -35.03
CA GLU A 95 -29.34 -38.93 -35.50
C GLU A 95 -29.61 -40.12 -36.45
N ARG A 96 -30.55 -41.03 -36.10
CA ARG A 96 -30.97 -42.13 -36.98
C ARG A 96 -31.60 -41.65 -38.28
N ARG A 97 -32.39 -40.57 -38.26
CA ARG A 97 -32.93 -39.92 -39.47
C ARG A 97 -31.84 -39.27 -40.33
N SER A 98 -30.78 -38.74 -39.71
CA SER A 98 -29.65 -38.13 -40.43
C SER A 98 -28.76 -39.15 -41.16
N ILE A 99 -28.60 -40.35 -40.59
CA ILE A 99 -27.83 -41.44 -41.20
C ILE A 99 -28.59 -42.08 -42.37
N THR A 100 -29.91 -42.26 -42.25
CA THR A 100 -30.76 -42.76 -43.34
C THR A 100 -30.93 -41.74 -44.48
N GLY A 101 -30.91 -40.43 -44.18
CA GLY A 101 -30.85 -39.36 -45.19
C GLY A 101 -29.52 -39.28 -45.96
N ARG A 102 -28.38 -39.63 -45.32
CA ARG A 102 -27.06 -39.71 -45.98
C ARG A 102 -26.90 -40.95 -46.85
N LEU A 103 -27.48 -42.09 -46.48
CA LEU A 103 -27.47 -43.30 -47.32
C LEU A 103 -28.32 -43.16 -48.59
N ARG A 104 -29.39 -42.35 -48.56
CA ARG A 104 -30.17 -42.02 -49.77
C ARG A 104 -29.46 -41.05 -50.72
N ARG A 105 -28.40 -40.34 -50.28
CA ARG A 105 -27.56 -39.48 -51.16
C ARG A 105 -26.40 -40.21 -51.82
N LEU A 106 -26.03 -41.41 -51.34
CA LEU A 106 -24.96 -42.23 -51.93
C LEU A 106 -25.46 -43.24 -52.98
N VAL A 107 -26.78 -43.45 -53.09
CA VAL A 107 -27.39 -44.26 -54.14
C VAL A 107 -28.47 -43.44 -54.84
N GLY A 108 -28.04 -42.77 -55.93
CA GLY A 108 -28.90 -42.48 -57.08
C GLY A 108 -29.86 -41.30 -56.97
N ASN A 109 -29.52 -40.26 -57.73
CA ASN A 109 -30.39 -39.25 -58.32
C ASN A 109 -31.05 -38.23 -57.39
N ALA A 110 -30.56 -36.99 -57.47
CA ALA A 110 -31.39 -35.82 -57.23
C ALA A 110 -31.12 -34.77 -58.32
N PRO A 111 -32.13 -34.35 -59.11
CA PRO A 111 -32.09 -33.08 -59.80
C PRO A 111 -32.42 -31.93 -58.82
N GLU A 112 -32.08 -30.73 -59.28
CA GLU A 112 -32.27 -29.41 -58.67
C GLU A 112 -33.69 -29.17 -58.12
N GLU A 113 -33.78 -28.38 -57.04
CA GLU A 113 -34.64 -27.17 -56.98
C GLU A 113 -34.41 -26.38 -55.66
N LYS A 114 -34.23 -25.06 -55.80
CA LYS A 114 -34.54 -24.02 -54.79
C LYS A 114 -36.08 -23.97 -54.59
N PRO A 115 -36.71 -23.36 -53.55
CA PRO A 115 -36.31 -22.09 -52.89
C PRO A 115 -36.75 -21.87 -51.42
N ALA A 116 -36.48 -20.65 -50.92
CA ALA A 116 -37.19 -19.86 -49.88
C ALA A 116 -37.29 -20.45 -48.44
N GLY A 117 -37.17 -19.71 -47.35
CA GLY A 117 -37.05 -18.29 -47.10
C GLY A 117 -37.06 -18.02 -45.59
N THR A 118 -36.45 -16.89 -45.22
CA THR A 118 -36.90 -15.89 -44.22
C THR A 118 -36.80 -16.11 -42.71
N ASN A 119 -36.28 -15.03 -42.09
CA ASN A 119 -36.53 -14.40 -40.77
C ASN A 119 -35.29 -14.42 -39.86
N LEU A 120 -34.65 -13.26 -39.63
CA LEU A 120 -34.96 -12.23 -38.60
C LEU A 120 -34.72 -12.85 -37.19
N ASP A 121 -33.96 -12.30 -36.26
CA ASP A 121 -33.52 -10.92 -36.05
C ASP A 121 -32.53 -10.89 -34.85
N LEU A 122 -32.00 -9.71 -34.54
CA LEU A 122 -31.45 -9.24 -33.25
C LEU A 122 -29.96 -9.51 -32.94
N ARG A 123 -29.12 -8.51 -33.25
CA ARG A 123 -27.95 -8.21 -32.43
C ARG A 123 -27.80 -6.70 -32.20
N MET A 124 -27.99 -6.30 -30.95
CA MET A 124 -27.95 -4.93 -30.45
C MET A 124 -26.50 -4.46 -30.19
N GLY A 125 -26.16 -3.34 -30.83
CA GLY A 125 -25.34 -2.21 -30.37
C GLY A 125 -24.13 -2.41 -29.45
N GLY A 126 -22.93 -2.32 -30.02
CA GLY A 126 -21.73 -1.79 -29.35
C GLY A 126 -21.42 -0.39 -29.90
N LEU A 127 -21.43 0.62 -29.04
CA LEU A 127 -21.00 1.99 -29.34
C LEU A 127 -19.48 2.08 -29.15
N ASP A 128 -18.76 2.32 -30.25
CA ASP A 128 -17.34 2.65 -30.24
C ASP A 128 -17.15 4.12 -30.64
N ILE A 129 -16.62 4.91 -29.71
CA ILE A 129 -16.27 6.33 -29.87
C ILE A 129 -14.77 6.34 -30.20
N ASN A 130 -14.42 6.33 -31.48
CA ASN A 130 -13.10 6.72 -31.97
C ASN A 130 -13.10 6.86 -33.51
N ALA A 131 -13.44 8.04 -34.02
CA ALA A 131 -13.04 8.48 -35.35
C ALA A 131 -13.38 9.97 -35.54
N ILE A 132 -12.46 10.87 -35.20
CA ILE A 132 -12.36 12.14 -35.94
C ILE A 132 -10.90 12.33 -36.35
N ASN A 133 -10.70 12.04 -37.64
CA ASN A 133 -9.47 12.18 -38.39
C ASN A 133 -9.04 13.64 -38.49
N LEU A 134 -7.73 13.85 -38.29
CA LEU A 134 -6.98 14.98 -38.81
C LEU A 134 -6.69 14.71 -40.30
N SER A 135 -7.21 15.55 -41.18
CA SER A 135 -6.72 15.63 -42.56
C SER A 135 -6.60 17.08 -42.99
N ALA A 136 -5.36 17.42 -43.35
CA ALA A 136 -4.99 18.61 -44.07
C ALA A 136 -5.66 18.66 -45.45
N SER A 137 -5.94 19.86 -45.94
CA SER A 137 -5.50 20.28 -47.29
C SER A 137 -5.81 21.75 -47.53
N SER A 138 -4.92 22.30 -48.35
CA SER A 138 -4.77 23.65 -48.90
C SER A 138 -5.96 24.16 -49.74
N HIS A 139 -6.09 25.49 -49.87
CA HIS A 139 -5.83 26.23 -51.13
C HIS A 139 -6.11 27.75 -51.01
N HIS A 140 -5.16 28.57 -51.52
CA HIS A 140 -5.29 29.78 -52.38
C HIS A 140 -6.49 30.73 -52.16
N SER A 141 -6.36 32.07 -52.01
CA SER A 141 -5.75 32.98 -52.98
C SER A 141 -5.93 34.48 -52.60
N THR A 142 -4.97 35.31 -53.04
CA THR A 142 -5.03 36.71 -53.55
C THR A 142 -5.58 37.91 -52.73
N THR A 143 -4.65 38.85 -52.49
CA THR A 143 -4.71 40.33 -52.58
C THR A 143 -5.74 41.13 -51.76
N GLN A 144 -5.24 41.97 -50.83
CA GLN A 144 -5.31 43.44 -51.01
C GLN A 144 -4.46 44.19 -49.96
N ARG A 145 -3.70 45.15 -50.46
CA ARG A 145 -2.91 46.13 -49.72
C ARG A 145 -3.85 47.28 -49.30
N LYS A 146 -3.92 47.63 -48.02
CA LYS A 146 -4.29 49.00 -47.59
C LYS A 146 -3.65 49.36 -46.25
N ARG A 147 -2.85 50.42 -46.30
CA ARG A 147 -2.33 51.18 -45.16
C ARG A 147 -3.47 51.92 -44.45
N SER A 148 -3.18 52.28 -43.20
CA SER A 148 -3.72 53.39 -42.37
C SER A 148 -4.62 52.97 -41.19
N SER A 149 -4.05 53.09 -39.99
CA SER A 149 -4.52 53.98 -38.90
C SER A 149 -4.03 53.44 -37.55
N GLY A 150 -2.76 53.68 -37.26
CA GLY A 150 -2.01 53.15 -36.11
C GLY A 150 -2.12 53.98 -34.84
N GLU A 151 -3.25 54.64 -34.56
CA GLU A 151 -3.40 55.49 -33.37
C GLU A 151 -4.57 55.10 -32.45
N GLY A 152 -5.40 54.12 -32.83
CA GLY A 152 -6.53 53.65 -32.01
C GLY A 152 -6.27 52.37 -31.19
N LEU A 153 -5.39 51.49 -31.66
CA LEU A 153 -5.14 50.18 -31.04
C LEU A 153 -4.22 50.27 -29.82
N GLY A 154 -3.20 51.14 -29.86
CA GLY A 154 -2.30 51.36 -28.73
C GLY A 154 -3.03 51.86 -27.48
N LYS A 155 -3.98 52.80 -27.65
CA LYS A 155 -4.79 53.32 -26.53
C LYS A 155 -5.70 52.25 -25.92
N ARG A 156 -6.27 51.35 -26.71
CA ARG A 156 -7.13 50.26 -26.20
C ARG A 156 -6.33 49.19 -25.45
N ILE A 157 -5.12 48.89 -25.89
CA ILE A 157 -4.22 47.94 -25.19
C ILE A 157 -3.72 48.55 -23.88
N LEU A 158 -3.38 49.85 -23.86
CA LEU A 158 -2.96 50.54 -22.64
C LEU A 158 -4.08 50.58 -21.59
N ILE A 159 -5.33 50.85 -22.01
CA ILE A 159 -6.49 50.83 -21.11
C ILE A 159 -6.71 49.43 -20.54
N ALA A 160 -6.63 48.37 -21.36
CA ALA A 160 -6.77 47.00 -20.90
C ALA A 160 -5.66 46.61 -19.90
N ALA A 161 -4.41 47.01 -20.15
CA ALA A 161 -3.28 46.76 -19.24
C ALA A 161 -3.46 47.46 -17.89
N ILE A 162 -3.97 48.69 -17.87
CA ILE A 162 -4.25 49.43 -16.63
C ILE A 162 -5.35 48.74 -15.83
N ILE A 163 -6.42 48.26 -16.47
CA ILE A 163 -7.51 47.55 -15.79
C ILE A 163 -6.98 46.25 -15.15
N ILE A 164 -6.15 45.49 -15.86
CA ILE A 164 -5.55 44.26 -15.34
C ILE A 164 -4.62 44.56 -14.15
N ALA A 165 -3.78 45.60 -14.26
CA ALA A 165 -2.91 46.02 -13.16
C ALA A 165 -3.70 46.45 -11.92
N LEU A 166 -4.84 47.14 -12.10
CA LEU A 166 -5.71 47.60 -11.02
C LEU A 166 -6.43 46.42 -10.35
N LEU A 167 -6.89 45.43 -11.13
CA LEU A 167 -7.47 44.20 -10.59
C LEU A 167 -6.45 43.37 -9.80
N LEU A 168 -5.22 43.23 -10.30
CA LEU A 168 -4.15 42.56 -9.56
C LEU A 168 -3.79 43.33 -8.28
N GLY A 169 -3.69 44.66 -8.36
CA GLY A 169 -3.48 45.51 -7.19
C GLY A 169 -4.57 45.34 -6.12
N MET A 170 -5.85 45.33 -6.53
CA MET A 170 -6.96 45.07 -5.60
C MET A 170 -6.92 43.67 -5.01
N TYR A 171 -6.52 42.65 -5.77
CA TYR A 171 -6.36 41.29 -5.26
C TYR A 171 -5.30 41.23 -4.16
N PHE A 172 -4.12 41.82 -4.38
CA PHE A 172 -3.06 41.86 -3.36
C PHE A 172 -3.43 42.72 -2.14
N ILE A 173 -4.14 43.83 -2.32
CA ILE A 173 -4.62 44.67 -1.21
C ILE A 173 -5.68 43.93 -0.40
N ALA A 174 -6.60 43.22 -1.06
CA ALA A 174 -7.62 42.42 -0.39
C ALA A 174 -7.00 41.27 0.42
N ASP A 175 -6.00 40.58 -0.14
CA ASP A 175 -5.28 39.51 0.56
C ASP A 175 -4.48 40.06 1.78
N ALA A 176 -3.82 41.20 1.62
CA ALA A 176 -3.12 41.88 2.72
C ALA A 176 -4.08 42.42 3.81
N ALA A 177 -5.27 42.88 3.44
CA ALA A 177 -6.30 43.31 4.39
C ALA A 177 -6.91 42.12 5.13
N TRP A 178 -7.17 41.02 4.43
CA TRP A 178 -7.76 39.82 5.02
C TRP A 178 -6.80 39.11 5.98
N THR A 179 -5.51 39.09 5.67
CA THR A 179 -4.47 38.60 6.59
C THR A 179 -4.33 39.46 7.85
N ARG A 180 -4.47 40.78 7.74
CA ARG A 180 -4.49 41.68 8.91
C ARG A 180 -5.74 41.51 9.79
N ILE A 181 -6.91 41.39 9.19
CA ILE A 181 -8.18 41.22 9.93
C ILE A 181 -8.20 39.85 10.64
N ARG A 182 -7.75 38.78 9.98
CA ARG A 182 -7.57 37.48 10.66
C ARG A 182 -6.56 37.55 11.79
N GLY A 183 -5.49 38.33 11.65
CA GLY A 183 -4.49 38.54 12.69
C GLY A 183 -4.99 39.31 13.92
N GLN A 184 -6.05 40.12 13.80
CA GLN A 184 -6.66 40.84 14.93
C GLN A 184 -7.83 40.09 15.57
N GLN A 185 -8.61 39.32 14.80
CA GLN A 185 -9.69 38.47 15.33
C GLN A 185 -9.17 37.30 16.16
N SER A 186 -7.91 36.88 15.99
CA SER A 186 -7.27 35.87 16.85
C SER A 186 -6.87 36.39 18.24
N VAL A 187 -6.80 37.71 18.44
CA VAL A 187 -6.37 38.30 19.73
C VAL A 187 -7.57 38.60 20.64
N ALA A 188 -8.75 38.89 20.08
CA ALA A 188 -9.91 39.35 20.86
C ALA A 188 -10.75 38.26 21.55
N ASN A 189 -10.43 36.97 21.37
CA ASN A 189 -11.20 35.84 21.95
C ASN A 189 -10.48 35.09 23.10
N THR A 190 -9.53 35.72 23.80
CA THR A 190 -8.72 35.05 24.84
C THR A 190 -8.99 35.51 26.28
N GLU A 191 -10.25 35.61 26.67
CA GLU A 191 -10.63 35.52 28.08
C GLU A 191 -11.21 34.12 28.33
N GLY A 192 -10.30 33.16 28.54
CA GLY A 192 -10.61 31.73 28.69
C GLY A 192 -9.90 30.79 27.71
N ALA A 193 -8.75 31.20 27.15
CA ALA A 193 -7.94 30.35 26.29
C ALA A 193 -7.65 29.02 27.00
N PHE A 194 -8.17 27.92 26.45
CA PHE A 194 -7.86 26.58 26.91
C PHE A 194 -6.36 26.34 26.71
N VAL A 195 -5.57 26.49 27.78
CA VAL A 195 -4.15 26.17 27.80
C VAL A 195 -4.04 24.65 27.80
N TYR A 196 -3.50 24.09 26.72
CA TYR A 196 -3.30 22.65 26.63
C TYR A 196 -2.18 22.23 27.60
N PRO A 197 -2.46 21.43 28.64
CA PRO A 197 -1.44 21.01 29.58
C PRO A 197 -0.55 19.95 28.91
N ASN A 198 0.75 20.22 28.82
CA ASN A 198 1.71 19.29 28.26
C ASN A 198 2.05 18.18 29.26
N ARG A 199 1.55 16.96 29.04
CA ARG A 199 1.75 15.82 29.95
C ARG A 199 2.96 14.97 29.61
N ALA A 200 3.81 15.39 28.67
CA ALA A 200 4.93 14.57 28.21
C ALA A 200 5.88 14.16 29.34
N LEU A 201 6.20 15.08 30.26
CA LEU A 201 7.08 14.79 31.40
C LEU A 201 6.41 13.90 32.45
N GLU A 202 5.10 14.03 32.65
CA GLU A 202 4.32 13.15 33.53
C GLU A 202 4.35 11.72 33.01
N ILE A 203 4.12 11.52 31.70
CA ILE A 203 4.21 10.21 31.05
C ILE A 203 5.59 9.58 31.28
N LEU A 204 6.67 10.36 31.22
CA LEU A 204 8.01 9.85 31.50
C LEU A 204 8.23 9.51 32.97
N ALA A 205 7.71 10.34 33.89
CA ALA A 205 7.81 10.11 35.33
C ALA A 205 7.06 8.85 35.78
N ASP A 206 5.93 8.55 35.13
CA ASP A 206 5.10 7.37 35.39
C ASP A 206 5.68 6.08 34.76
N GLY A 207 6.85 6.15 34.11
CA GLY A 207 7.45 5.01 33.41
C GLY A 207 6.76 4.67 32.09
N GLY A 208 6.00 5.60 31.52
CA GLY A 208 5.42 5.49 30.19
C GLY A 208 6.48 5.46 29.09
N GLY A 209 6.08 4.99 27.91
CA GLY A 209 6.99 4.86 26.77
C GLY A 209 7.47 6.21 26.22
N LEU A 210 8.76 6.30 25.88
CA LEU A 210 9.38 7.49 25.28
C LEU A 210 8.65 7.97 24.01
N VAL A 211 8.14 7.05 23.20
CA VAL A 211 7.38 7.38 21.99
C VAL A 211 6.08 8.11 22.34
N ALA A 212 5.36 7.67 23.36
CA ALA A 212 4.09 8.28 23.79
C ALA A 212 4.33 9.68 24.39
N ALA A 213 5.36 9.82 25.23
CA ALA A 213 5.75 11.13 25.76
C ALA A 213 6.14 12.11 24.63
N HIS A 214 6.80 11.62 23.58
CA HIS A 214 7.16 12.44 22.44
C HIS A 214 5.95 12.87 21.59
N GLU A 215 5.01 11.96 21.35
CA GLU A 215 3.75 12.29 20.66
C GLU A 215 2.98 13.39 21.41
N GLU A 216 2.89 13.27 22.74
CA GLU A 216 2.25 14.27 23.61
C GLU A 216 2.98 15.62 23.54
N ALA A 217 4.32 15.63 23.60
CA ALA A 217 5.11 16.85 23.51
C ALA A 217 4.91 17.57 22.16
N LEU A 218 4.85 16.82 21.05
CA LEU A 218 4.58 17.37 19.73
C LEU A 218 3.14 17.87 19.60
N LEU A 219 2.18 17.18 20.22
CA LEU A 219 0.79 17.61 20.25
C LEU A 219 0.67 18.95 21.00
N ALA A 220 1.28 19.07 22.18
CA ALA A 220 1.31 20.32 22.93
C ALA A 220 1.93 21.47 22.14
N LEU A 221 3.05 21.22 21.42
CA LEU A 221 3.67 22.21 20.54
C LEU A 221 2.79 22.66 19.37
N LYS A 222 1.97 21.75 18.82
CA LYS A 222 1.03 22.07 17.74
C LYS A 222 -0.13 22.93 18.22
N GLN A 223 -0.60 22.70 19.44
CA GLN A 223 -1.68 23.49 20.05
C GLN A 223 -1.17 24.86 20.52
N GLU A 224 -0.03 24.88 21.21
CA GLU A 224 0.55 26.10 21.76
C GLU A 224 2.09 26.09 21.63
N ASN A 225 2.58 26.93 20.73
CA ASN A 225 4.00 27.07 20.46
C ASN A 225 4.67 28.08 21.43
N ASN A 226 4.69 27.74 22.72
CA ASN A 226 5.34 28.52 23.76
C ASN A 226 6.76 28.00 24.08
N GLU A 227 7.59 28.81 24.74
CA GLU A 227 8.98 28.42 25.07
C GLU A 227 9.04 27.21 26.01
N THR A 228 8.05 27.06 26.91
CA THR A 228 7.94 25.92 27.82
C THR A 228 7.75 24.61 27.07
N ASN A 229 6.82 24.54 26.12
CA ASN A 229 6.56 23.35 25.30
C ASN A 229 7.74 23.03 24.40
N LYS A 230 8.46 24.05 23.90
CA LYS A 230 9.71 23.85 23.15
C LYS A 230 10.80 23.23 24.02
N ALA A 231 10.94 23.70 25.26
CA ALA A 231 11.90 23.14 26.21
C ALA A 231 11.58 21.68 26.55
N ILE A 232 10.30 21.38 26.85
CA ILE A 232 9.84 20.02 27.12
C ILE A 232 10.10 19.10 25.92
N ALA A 233 9.73 19.53 24.71
CA ALA A 233 9.95 18.72 23.51
C ALA A 233 11.45 18.48 23.25
N ARG A 234 12.31 19.46 23.53
CA ARG A 234 13.77 19.31 23.44
C ARG A 234 14.28 18.27 24.45
N GLU A 235 13.84 18.36 25.70
CA GLU A 235 14.22 17.41 26.74
C GLU A 235 13.80 15.97 26.37
N VAL A 236 12.58 15.79 25.87
CA VAL A 236 12.07 14.48 25.43
C VAL A 236 12.89 13.94 24.25
N ARG A 237 13.25 14.80 23.27
CA ARG A 237 14.13 14.41 22.14
C ARG A 237 15.51 13.98 22.63
N GLU A 238 16.12 14.71 23.55
CA GLU A 238 17.43 14.37 24.11
C GLU A 238 17.40 12.99 24.79
N LYS A 239 16.34 12.71 25.56
CA LYS A 239 16.11 11.39 26.18
C LYS A 239 15.94 10.28 25.15
N ILE A 240 15.17 10.52 24.07
CA ILE A 240 15.03 9.57 22.95
C ILE A 240 16.38 9.29 22.30
N ILE A 241 17.15 10.33 21.99
CA ILE A 241 18.44 10.20 21.32
C ILE A 241 19.39 9.35 22.17
N ALA A 242 19.43 9.61 23.49
CA ALA A 242 20.23 8.84 24.43
C ALA A 242 19.80 7.37 24.50
N ASP A 243 18.50 7.10 24.64
CA ASP A 243 17.95 5.74 24.70
C ASP A 243 18.20 4.93 23.42
N VAL A 244 17.95 5.54 22.26
CA VAL A 244 18.16 4.90 20.96
C VAL A 244 19.64 4.55 20.76
N LYS A 245 20.56 5.45 21.11
CA LYS A 245 22.00 5.16 21.07
C LYS A 245 22.40 4.06 22.04
N ALA A 246 21.89 4.09 23.27
CA ALA A 246 22.19 3.08 24.28
C ALA A 246 21.75 1.67 23.83
N ARG A 247 20.58 1.54 23.20
CA ARG A 247 20.08 0.27 22.66
C ARG A 247 20.81 -0.17 21.38
N ALA A 248 21.16 0.77 20.50
CA ALA A 248 21.85 0.45 19.25
C ALA A 248 23.29 -0.06 19.45
N TYR A 249 23.98 0.49 20.46
CA TYR A 249 25.36 0.17 20.79
C TYR A 249 25.49 -0.53 22.15
N ALA A 250 24.46 -1.28 22.54
CA ALA A 250 24.46 -2.01 23.79
C ALA A 250 25.61 -3.03 23.87
N ASN A 251 26.16 -3.19 25.08
CA ASN A 251 27.18 -4.20 25.40
C ASN A 251 26.72 -5.00 26.63
N PRO A 252 26.35 -6.29 26.48
CA PRO A 252 26.49 -7.13 25.29
C PRO A 252 25.57 -6.71 24.14
N PHE A 253 26.02 -6.96 22.90
CA PHE A 253 25.24 -6.64 21.70
C PHE A 253 24.01 -7.54 21.56
N ASP A 254 22.87 -6.91 21.28
CA ASP A 254 21.62 -7.60 20.98
C ASP A 254 20.96 -7.00 19.74
N MET A 255 20.79 -7.84 18.70
CA MET A 255 20.15 -7.44 17.45
C MET A 255 18.68 -7.04 17.65
N ALA A 256 18.00 -7.59 18.66
CA ALA A 256 16.63 -7.21 18.99
C ALA A 256 16.56 -5.77 19.51
N GLN A 257 17.54 -5.34 20.31
CA GLN A 257 17.62 -3.97 20.81
C GLN A 257 17.89 -2.97 19.68
N LEU A 258 18.84 -3.27 18.79
CA LEU A 258 19.11 -2.44 17.61
C LEU A 258 17.89 -2.34 16.69
N SER A 259 17.21 -3.46 16.44
CA SER A 259 15.99 -3.49 15.60
C SER A 259 14.85 -2.71 16.25
N GLY A 260 14.68 -2.83 17.58
CA GLY A 260 13.72 -2.05 18.35
C GLY A 260 14.02 -0.55 18.29
N ALA A 261 15.28 -0.16 18.46
CA ALA A 261 15.72 1.23 18.37
C ALA A 261 15.46 1.83 16.98
N SER A 262 15.75 1.09 15.91
CA SER A 262 15.46 1.47 14.52
C SER A 262 13.96 1.68 14.28
N ARG A 263 13.11 0.78 14.79
CA ARG A 263 11.65 0.90 14.67
C ARG A 263 11.15 2.17 15.37
N ASP A 264 11.57 2.38 16.61
CA ASP A 264 11.11 3.50 17.42
C ASP A 264 11.57 4.85 16.85
N ILE A 265 12.85 4.97 16.45
CA ILE A 265 13.36 6.22 15.85
C ILE A 265 12.75 6.50 14.48
N THR A 266 12.42 5.47 13.70
CA THR A 266 11.71 5.64 12.43
C THR A 266 10.29 6.13 12.64
N GLN A 267 9.56 5.61 13.63
CA GLN A 267 8.23 6.09 13.99
C GLN A 267 8.26 7.55 14.47
N ILE A 268 9.27 7.92 15.25
CA ILE A 268 9.47 9.29 15.75
C ILE A 268 9.86 10.24 14.61
N GLY A 269 10.85 9.88 13.78
CA GLY A 269 11.33 10.70 12.66
C GLY A 269 10.32 10.91 11.53
N GLN A 270 9.26 10.10 11.45
CA GLN A 270 8.13 10.35 10.54
C GLN A 270 7.21 11.49 11.00
N ARG A 271 7.26 11.84 12.28
CA ARG A 271 6.34 12.82 12.90
C ARG A 271 7.05 14.09 13.36
N ASP A 272 8.33 13.99 13.67
CA ASP A 272 9.16 15.11 14.08
C ASP A 272 10.00 15.64 12.91
N SER A 273 10.10 16.96 12.80
CA SER A 273 10.93 17.65 11.80
C SER A 273 12.30 18.05 12.34
N ASP A 274 12.62 17.67 13.58
CA ASP A 274 13.92 17.94 14.19
C ASP A 274 15.07 17.26 13.42
N THR A 275 16.11 18.05 13.12
CA THR A 275 17.23 17.61 12.29
C THR A 275 18.08 16.54 12.98
N ALA A 276 18.22 16.58 14.31
CA ALA A 276 19.00 15.60 15.04
C ALA A 276 18.31 14.23 15.05
N ILE A 277 16.98 14.21 15.21
CA ILE A 277 16.17 12.99 15.09
C ILE A 277 16.26 12.39 13.68
N ILE A 278 16.11 13.20 12.63
CA ILE A 278 16.19 12.72 11.24
C ILE A 278 17.59 12.17 10.91
N GLN A 279 18.65 12.85 11.37
CA GLN A 279 20.02 12.37 11.21
C GLN A 279 20.23 11.05 11.95
N LEU A 280 19.77 10.95 13.20
CA LEU A 280 19.88 9.73 13.99
C LEU A 280 19.12 8.56 13.33
N MET A 281 17.90 8.81 12.86
CA MET A 281 17.12 7.81 12.11
C MET A 281 17.91 7.27 10.91
N GLY A 282 18.55 8.15 10.14
CA GLY A 282 19.40 7.76 9.01
C GLY A 282 20.59 6.90 9.44
N THR A 283 21.28 7.28 10.52
CA THR A 283 22.42 6.54 11.08
C THR A 283 22.01 5.16 11.56
N ILE A 284 20.94 5.05 12.36
CA ILE A 284 20.48 3.77 12.91
C ILE A 284 19.92 2.85 11.82
N ASN A 285 19.23 3.38 10.82
CA ASN A 285 18.74 2.55 9.71
C ASN A 285 19.90 2.03 8.84
N ARG A 286 20.97 2.81 8.67
CA ARG A 286 22.20 2.33 8.04
C ARG A 286 22.90 1.28 8.89
N GLU A 287 22.92 1.48 10.21
CA GLU A 287 23.48 0.53 11.18
C GLU A 287 22.82 -0.85 11.02
N VAL A 288 21.49 -0.93 11.04
CA VAL A 288 20.74 -2.17 10.79
C VAL A 288 21.10 -2.79 9.43
N GLY A 289 21.28 -1.96 8.40
CA GLY A 289 21.68 -2.41 7.06
C GLY A 289 23.01 -3.14 7.03
N TYR A 290 23.98 -2.76 7.86
CA TYR A 290 25.28 -3.45 7.94
C TYR A 290 25.14 -4.88 8.45
N PHE A 291 24.16 -5.18 9.30
CA PHE A 291 23.90 -6.54 9.81
C PHE A 291 23.07 -7.40 8.86
N ALA A 292 22.55 -6.83 7.77
CA ALA A 292 21.75 -7.53 6.79
C ALA A 292 22.65 -8.29 5.78
N PHE A 293 23.34 -9.33 6.24
CA PHE A 293 24.10 -10.25 5.37
C PHE A 293 23.91 -11.70 5.80
N ILE A 294 24.16 -12.61 4.85
CA ILE A 294 23.96 -14.05 5.03
C ILE A 294 25.20 -14.78 4.54
N LEU A 295 25.76 -15.66 5.38
CA LEU A 295 26.81 -16.60 4.97
C LEU A 295 26.22 -17.67 4.05
N THR A 296 26.62 -17.65 2.77
CA THR A 296 26.10 -18.58 1.74
C THR A 296 27.02 -19.78 1.59
N GLU A 297 28.32 -19.53 1.44
CA GLU A 297 29.33 -20.56 1.20
C GLU A 297 30.49 -20.41 2.17
N LEU A 298 31.04 -21.57 2.54
CA LEU A 298 32.13 -21.70 3.49
C LEU A 298 33.08 -22.75 2.93
N ASP A 299 34.29 -22.34 2.60
CA ASP A 299 35.36 -23.20 2.11
C ASP A 299 36.50 -23.18 3.13
N VAL A 300 36.51 -24.22 3.97
CA VAL A 300 37.47 -24.37 5.06
C VAL A 300 38.85 -24.74 4.54
N GLU A 301 38.95 -25.42 3.39
CA GLU A 301 40.21 -25.85 2.81
C GLU A 301 41.00 -24.65 2.27
N ASN A 302 40.30 -23.72 1.60
CA ASN A 302 40.90 -22.51 1.06
C ASN A 302 40.87 -21.32 2.03
N GLY A 303 40.22 -21.47 3.20
CA GLY A 303 40.07 -20.41 4.19
C GLY A 303 39.29 -19.20 3.66
N THR A 304 38.25 -19.46 2.87
CA THR A 304 37.41 -18.42 2.24
C THR A 304 35.95 -18.58 2.64
N ALA A 305 35.25 -17.46 2.79
CA ALA A 305 33.81 -17.42 3.03
C ALA A 305 33.15 -16.45 2.05
N THR A 306 31.95 -16.81 1.59
CA THR A 306 31.16 -15.96 0.69
C THR A 306 29.90 -15.50 1.40
N PHE A 307 29.65 -14.20 1.35
CA PHE A 307 28.51 -13.55 1.98
C PHE A 307 27.63 -12.92 0.94
N ARG A 308 26.33 -13.16 1.04
CA ARG A 308 25.32 -12.38 0.32
C ARG A 308 24.94 -11.16 1.15
N LEU A 309 25.10 -9.99 0.57
CA LEU A 309 24.82 -8.69 1.18
C LEU A 309 23.40 -8.26 0.83
N ASN A 310 22.64 -7.82 1.83
CA ASN A 310 21.33 -7.21 1.70
C ASN A 310 21.33 -5.79 2.29
N ASN A 311 22.43 -5.08 2.10
CA ASN A 311 22.59 -3.70 2.54
C ASN A 311 22.25 -2.75 1.39
N PRO A 312 21.18 -1.92 1.50
CA PRO A 312 20.79 -1.01 0.43
C PRO A 312 21.80 0.12 0.19
N ALA A 313 22.73 0.37 1.13
CA ALA A 313 23.77 1.38 0.97
C ALA A 313 24.93 0.91 0.08
N LEU A 314 25.04 -0.39 -0.19
CA LEU A 314 26.11 -0.98 -0.99
C LEU A 314 25.56 -1.48 -2.34
N THR A 315 26.34 -1.29 -3.40
CA THR A 315 26.00 -1.79 -4.74
C THR A 315 26.29 -3.27 -4.88
N GLU A 316 27.28 -3.77 -4.15
CA GLU A 316 27.70 -5.16 -4.16
C GLU A 316 26.67 -6.04 -3.43
N LYS A 317 26.28 -7.14 -4.07
CA LYS A 317 25.30 -8.09 -3.53
C LYS A 317 25.95 -9.32 -2.92
N GLU A 318 27.21 -9.56 -3.23
CA GLU A 318 27.97 -10.71 -2.80
C GLU A 318 29.43 -10.32 -2.63
N GLN A 319 30.05 -10.80 -1.55
CA GLN A 319 31.45 -10.51 -1.24
C GLN A 319 32.11 -11.78 -0.71
N GLN A 320 33.23 -12.16 -1.31
CA GLN A 320 34.10 -13.22 -0.83
C GLN A 320 35.20 -12.62 0.04
N VAL A 321 35.48 -13.24 1.18
CA VAL A 321 36.44 -12.74 2.18
C VAL A 321 37.32 -13.86 2.72
N LYS A 322 38.54 -13.51 3.14
CA LYS A 322 39.49 -14.34 3.89
C LYS A 322 39.74 -13.80 5.28
N VAL A 323 40.42 -14.58 6.12
CA VAL A 323 40.89 -14.12 7.44
C VAL A 323 41.75 -12.86 7.27
N GLY A 324 41.41 -11.81 8.02
CA GLY A 324 42.03 -10.49 7.95
C GLY A 324 41.32 -9.47 7.04
N ASP A 325 40.46 -9.93 6.12
CA ASP A 325 39.71 -9.03 5.23
C ASP A 325 38.58 -8.29 5.96
N LEU A 326 38.12 -7.19 5.36
CA LEU A 326 36.97 -6.41 5.81
C LEU A 326 35.73 -6.72 4.96
N LEU A 327 34.75 -7.39 5.56
CA LEU A 327 33.41 -7.53 5.02
C LEU A 327 32.67 -6.18 5.13
N GLN A 328 32.09 -5.70 4.03
CA GLN A 328 31.43 -4.40 3.94
C GLN A 328 32.28 -3.21 4.44
N GLN A 329 33.61 -3.33 4.36
CA GLN A 329 34.58 -2.35 4.88
C GLN A 329 34.46 -2.08 6.39
N ARG A 330 33.81 -2.96 7.15
CA ARG A 330 33.49 -2.75 8.56
C ARG A 330 33.73 -3.96 9.45
N PHE A 331 33.37 -5.15 9.00
CA PHE A 331 33.51 -6.34 9.82
C PHE A 331 34.81 -7.04 9.45
N ARG A 332 35.78 -7.05 10.37
CA ARG A 332 37.04 -7.77 10.18
C ARG A 332 36.82 -9.25 10.41
N VAL A 333 37.26 -10.08 9.48
CA VAL A 333 37.24 -11.53 9.64
C VAL A 333 38.38 -11.96 10.57
N ILE A 334 38.03 -12.47 11.76
CA ILE A 334 39.01 -13.00 12.70
C ILE A 334 39.33 -14.46 12.39
N GLU A 335 38.30 -15.27 12.20
CA GLU A 335 38.45 -16.72 12.06
C GLU A 335 37.34 -17.31 11.17
N ILE A 336 37.72 -18.29 10.36
CA ILE A 336 36.80 -19.08 9.53
C ILE A 336 36.89 -20.52 10.01
N THR A 337 35.80 -21.02 10.58
CA THR A 337 35.69 -22.39 11.12
C THR A 337 34.65 -23.18 10.34
N ALA A 338 34.64 -24.51 10.46
CA ALA A 338 33.58 -25.35 9.88
C ALA A 338 32.15 -24.97 10.34
N GLY A 339 32.02 -24.34 11.52
CA GLY A 339 30.74 -23.93 12.09
C GLY A 339 30.27 -22.52 11.68
N GLY A 340 31.14 -21.71 11.07
CA GLY A 340 30.84 -20.32 10.72
C GLY A 340 32.04 -19.41 10.76
N VAL A 341 31.78 -18.12 10.64
CA VAL A 341 32.78 -17.05 10.57
C VAL A 341 32.67 -16.14 11.77
N VAL A 342 33.79 -15.94 12.47
CA VAL A 342 33.91 -14.97 13.57
C VAL A 342 34.34 -13.63 13.00
N LEU A 343 33.55 -12.61 13.25
CA LEU A 343 33.73 -11.25 12.77
C LEU A 343 33.92 -10.30 13.95
N GLU A 344 34.73 -9.27 13.78
CA GLU A 344 34.87 -8.15 14.71
C GLU A 344 34.30 -6.89 14.07
N ASP A 345 33.44 -6.18 14.77
CA ASP A 345 32.94 -4.88 14.33
C ASP A 345 33.98 -3.79 14.59
N THR A 346 34.52 -3.18 13.53
CA THR A 346 35.55 -2.13 13.66
C THR A 346 34.96 -0.73 13.91
N GLU A 347 33.63 -0.60 14.01
CA GLU A 347 32.99 0.68 14.30
C GLU A 347 33.42 1.20 15.70
N PRO A 348 33.86 2.47 15.83
CA PRO A 348 34.35 3.00 17.12
C PRO A 348 33.33 2.93 18.25
N GLU A 349 32.05 3.19 17.96
CA GLU A 349 30.96 3.13 18.95
C GLU A 349 30.61 1.69 19.36
N ALA A 350 30.98 0.69 18.56
CA ALA A 350 30.68 -0.71 18.81
C ALA A 350 31.71 -1.41 19.73
N GLY A 351 32.85 -0.75 20.01
CA GLY A 351 33.83 -1.23 20.99
C GLY A 351 34.48 -2.58 20.67
N GLY A 352 34.59 -2.96 19.39
CA GLY A 352 35.19 -4.24 18.99
C GLY A 352 34.33 -5.47 19.27
N ARG A 353 33.00 -5.33 19.31
CA ARG A 353 32.09 -6.46 19.53
C ARG A 353 32.32 -7.58 18.52
N GLN A 354 32.30 -8.81 19.03
CA GLN A 354 32.44 -10.02 18.21
C GLN A 354 31.07 -10.54 17.77
N LEU A 355 31.00 -10.97 16.51
CA LEU A 355 29.81 -11.51 15.87
C LEU A 355 30.13 -12.90 15.32
N LEU A 356 29.17 -13.81 15.40
CA LEU A 356 29.29 -15.14 14.82
C LEU A 356 28.26 -15.30 13.71
N SER A 357 28.74 -15.38 12.47
CA SER A 357 27.87 -15.69 11.33
C SER A 357 27.87 -17.20 11.07
N LYS A 358 26.69 -17.82 11.09
CA LYS A 358 26.51 -19.25 10.83
C LYS A 358 25.81 -19.44 9.49
N LYS A 359 26.12 -20.55 8.82
CA LYS A 359 25.41 -20.95 7.60
C LYS A 359 23.94 -21.20 7.94
N MET A 360 23.03 -20.64 7.15
CA MET A 360 21.60 -20.91 7.35
C MET A 360 21.33 -22.38 7.07
N VAL A 361 20.80 -23.09 8.08
CA VAL A 361 20.27 -24.43 7.91
C VAL A 361 18.83 -24.29 7.44
N ALA A 362 18.44 -25.03 6.40
CA ALA A 362 17.06 -25.08 5.97
C ALA A 362 16.20 -25.58 7.15
N VAL A 363 15.25 -24.76 7.59
CA VAL A 363 14.25 -25.19 8.56
C VAL A 363 13.35 -26.20 7.85
N GLN A 364 13.45 -27.48 8.22
CA GLN A 364 12.48 -28.47 7.76
C GLN A 364 11.13 -28.06 8.35
N ALA A 365 10.19 -27.69 7.48
CA ALA A 365 8.80 -27.51 7.88
C ALA A 365 8.27 -28.89 8.26
N TYR A 366 7.99 -29.09 9.54
CA TYR A 366 7.31 -30.28 10.06
C TYR A 366 5.81 -30.20 9.83
#